data_AF-A0A7D5M3V5-F1
#
_entry.id   AF-A0A7D5M3V5-F1
#
_cell.length_a   1.000
_cell.length_b   1.000
_cell.length_c   1.000
_cell.angle_alpha   90.00
_cell.angle_beta   90.00
_cell.angle_gamma   90.00
#
_symmetry.space_group_name_H-M   'P 1'
#
loop_
_entity.id
_entity.type
_entity.pdbx_description
1 polymer ?
#
loop_
_entity_poly.entity_id
_entity_poly.type
_entity_poly.pdbx_seq_one_letter_code
_entity_poly.pdbx_strand_id
1 'polypeptide(L)' 'MKNAQCKKCLKKFQQKNIFTIQQFQYRKIPTYKWSLEYFKKLGIDEWDSLCENCMIEYSKKSREEWNKLKV' A
#
# COMPACT_ATOMS: atom_id res chain seq x y z
N MET A 1 -11.60 -16.66 11.68
CA MET A 1 -11.15 -17.31 10.42
C MET A 1 -10.39 -16.29 9.57
N LYS A 2 -9.44 -16.73 8.72
CA LYS A 2 -8.70 -15.84 7.79
C LYS A 2 -9.50 -15.74 6.47
N ASN A 3 -10.25 -14.65 6.32
CA ASN A 3 -11.20 -14.51 5.20
C ASN A 3 -10.80 -13.39 4.22
N ALA A 4 -9.86 -12.51 4.61
CA ALA A 4 -9.34 -11.47 3.74
C ALA A 4 -8.13 -11.99 2.95
N GLN A 5 -7.97 -11.57 1.70
CA GLN A 5 -6.85 -11.93 0.84
C GLN A 5 -6.02 -10.70 0.49
N CYS A 6 -4.70 -10.81 0.59
CA CYS A 6 -3.81 -9.72 0.21
C CYS A 6 -3.72 -9.65 -1.32
N LYS A 7 -3.99 -8.48 -1.91
CA LYS A 7 -3.91 -8.27 -3.36
C LYS A 7 -2.53 -8.58 -3.92
N LYS A 8 -1.48 -8.22 -3.20
CA LYS A 8 -0.09 -8.40 -3.63
C LYS A 8 0.39 -9.85 -3.57
N CYS A 9 0.30 -10.46 -2.40
CA CYS A 9 0.94 -11.77 -2.15
C CYS A 9 -0.06 -12.94 -2.16
N LEU A 10 -1.35 -12.67 -2.39
CA LEU A 10 -2.45 -13.64 -2.45
C LEU A 10 -2.64 -14.48 -1.17
N LYS A 11 -1.87 -14.22 -0.10
CA LYS A 11 -2.00 -14.88 1.19
C LYS A 11 -3.25 -14.39 1.92
N LYS A 12 -3.96 -15.33 2.56
CA LYS A 12 -5.09 -15.03 3.42
C LYS A 12 -4.63 -14.55 4.80
N PHE A 13 -5.36 -13.61 5.40
CA PHE A 13 -5.08 -13.05 6.72
C PHE A 13 -6.38 -12.72 7.48
N GLN A 14 -6.25 -12.36 8.77
CA GLN A 14 -7.42 -12.05 9.60
C GLN A 14 -8.02 -10.71 9.19
N GLN A 15 -9.36 -10.61 9.08
CA GLN A 15 -10.02 -9.37 8.65
C GLN A 15 -9.67 -8.15 9.52
N LYS A 16 -9.41 -8.36 10.82
CA LYS A 16 -8.96 -7.29 11.74
C LYS A 16 -7.62 -6.65 11.36
N ASN A 17 -6.86 -7.28 10.45
CA ASN A 17 -5.55 -6.82 9.96
C ASN A 17 -5.62 -6.39 8.48
N ILE A 18 -6.78 -5.96 7.98
CA ILE A 18 -6.90 -5.39 6.63
C ILE A 18 -6.31 -3.98 6.64
N PHE A 19 -5.32 -3.78 5.79
CA PHE A 19 -4.80 -2.46 5.46
C PHE A 19 -5.17 -2.11 4.02
N THR A 20 -5.22 -0.82 3.74
CA THR A 20 -5.54 -0.25 2.42
C THR A 20 -4.57 0.89 2.12
N ILE A 21 -4.57 1.38 0.88
CA ILE A 21 -3.73 2.53 0.50
C ILE A 21 -4.13 3.79 1.27
N GLN A 22 -5.35 3.87 1.80
CA GLN A 22 -5.81 5.01 2.61
C GLN A 22 -4.91 5.31 3.81
N GLN A 23 -4.18 4.31 4.33
CA GLN A 23 -3.19 4.51 5.38
C GLN A 23 -2.07 5.50 4.99
N PHE A 24 -1.84 5.73 3.68
CA PHE A 24 -0.89 6.72 3.18
C PHE A 24 -1.42 8.16 3.24
N GLN A 25 -2.72 8.38 3.48
CA GLN A 25 -3.31 9.73 3.55
C GLN A 25 -2.72 10.61 4.65
N TYR A 26 -2.25 9.99 5.74
CA TYR A 26 -1.65 10.67 6.88
C TYR A 26 -0.18 11.05 6.68
N ARG A 27 0.43 10.67 5.54
CA ARG A 27 1.82 11.02 5.23
C ARG A 27 1.87 12.41 4.61
N LYS A 28 2.81 13.23 5.08
CA LYS A 28 3.13 14.51 4.41
C LYS A 28 3.82 14.27 3.06
N ILE A 29 4.74 13.31 3.00
CA ILE A 29 5.61 13.05 1.84
C ILE A 29 5.87 11.54 1.72
N PRO A 30 5.66 10.90 0.55
CA PRO A 30 4.99 11.45 -0.63
C PRO A 30 3.54 11.86 -0.34
N THR A 31 2.95 12.72 -1.18
CA THR A 31 1.55 13.13 -1.01
C THR A 31 0.61 11.95 -1.25
N TYR A 32 -0.62 12.04 -0.71
CA TYR A 32 -1.62 10.99 -0.92
C TYR A 32 -1.95 10.81 -2.40
N LYS A 33 -2.12 11.92 -3.14
CA LYS A 33 -2.36 11.90 -4.59
C LYS A 33 -1.26 11.16 -5.35
N TRP A 34 0.01 11.44 -5.04
CA TRP A 34 1.13 10.74 -5.66
C TRP A 34 1.12 9.25 -5.30
N SER A 35 0.80 8.93 -4.04
CA SER A 35 0.73 7.53 -3.58
C SER A 35 -0.35 6.76 -4.36
N LEU A 36 -1.52 7.35 -4.57
CA LEU A 36 -2.59 6.75 -5.39
C LEU A 36 -2.12 6.44 -6.82
N GLU A 37 -1.47 7.40 -7.48
CA GLU A 37 -0.94 7.19 -8.84
C GLU A 37 0.16 6.12 -8.88
N TYR A 38 1.05 6.11 -7.89
CA TYR A 38 2.10 5.11 -7.75
C TYR A 38 1.51 3.69 -7.60
N PHE A 39 0.54 3.50 -6.71
CA PHE A 39 -0.06 2.20 -6.48
C PHE A 39 -0.95 1.73 -7.63
N LYS A 40 -1.64 2.66 -8.31
CA LYS A 40 -2.40 2.35 -9.53
C LYS A 40 -1.52 1.76 -10.62
N LYS A 41 -0.29 2.27 -10.79
CA LYS A 41 0.71 1.69 -11.73
C LYS A 41 1.14 0.27 -11.34
N LEU A 42 1.02 -0.08 -10.06
CA LEU A 42 1.29 -1.43 -9.55
C LEU A 42 0.05 -2.34 -9.57
N GLY A 43 -1.07 -1.87 -10.11
CA GLY A 43 -2.33 -2.63 -10.19
C GLY A 43 -3.05 -2.78 -8.85
N ILE A 44 -2.83 -1.85 -7.92
CA ILE A 44 -3.46 -1.84 -6.59
C ILE A 44 -4.42 -0.65 -6.51
N ASP A 45 -5.68 -0.95 -6.25
CA ASP A 45 -6.73 0.04 -6.01
C ASP A 45 -6.73 0.50 -4.55
N GLU A 46 -7.34 1.66 -4.29
CA GLU A 46 -7.46 2.25 -2.95
C GLU A 46 -8.06 1.28 -1.93
N TRP A 47 -9.02 0.46 -2.37
CA TRP A 47 -9.77 -0.49 -1.54
C TRP A 47 -9.23 -1.92 -1.57
N ASP A 48 -8.16 -2.18 -2.33
CA ASP A 48 -7.54 -3.50 -2.33
C ASP A 48 -7.00 -3.83 -0.93
N SER A 49 -7.34 -5.02 -0.45
CA SER A 49 -6.90 -5.50 0.85
C SER A 49 -5.42 -5.85 0.82
N LEU A 50 -4.65 -5.31 1.77
CA LEU A 50 -3.24 -5.58 1.98
C LEU A 50 -3.01 -6.16 3.37
N CYS A 51 -2.08 -7.10 3.48
CA CYS A 51 -1.58 -7.55 4.77
C CYS A 51 -0.47 -6.61 5.27
N GLU A 52 -0.23 -6.63 6.58
CA GLU A 52 0.76 -5.79 7.27
C GLU A 52 2.15 -5.82 6.60
N ASN A 53 2.67 -7.01 6.29
CA ASN A 53 3.99 -7.15 5.66
C ASN A 53 4.06 -6.44 4.30
N CYS A 54 3.02 -6.59 3.47
CA CYS A 54 2.97 -5.93 2.17
C CYS A 54 2.82 -4.41 2.32
N MET A 55 2.06 -3.97 3.34
CA MET A 55 1.89 -2.56 3.66
C MET A 55 3.22 -1.91 4.08
N ILE A 56 4.01 -2.57 4.93
CA ILE A 56 5.35 -2.12 5.33
C ILE A 56 6.30 -2.07 4.13
N GLU A 57 6.28 -3.08 3.27
CA GLU A 57 7.12 -3.12 2.08
C GLU A 57 6.77 -1.99 1.11
N TYR A 58 5.48 -1.78 0.86
CA TYR A 58 5.01 -0.68 0.01
C TYR A 58 5.30 0.69 0.61
N SER A 59 5.27 0.81 1.93
CA SER A 59 5.69 2.02 2.64
C SER A 59 7.14 2.41 2.32
N LYS A 60 8.05 1.42 2.28
CA LYS A 60 9.46 1.64 1.96
C LYS A 60 9.65 1.97 0.47
N LYS A 61 9.10 1.13 -0.41
CA LYS A 61 9.22 1.28 -1.87
C LYS A 61 8.68 2.62 -2.37
N SER A 62 7.48 3.01 -1.93
CA SER A 62 6.89 4.31 -2.31
C SER A 62 7.77 5.49 -1.90
N ARG A 63 8.41 5.44 -0.72
CA ARG A 63 9.34 6.48 -0.26
C ARG A 63 10.65 6.47 -1.05
N GLU A 64 11.20 5.31 -1.35
CA GLU A 64 12.41 5.16 -2.17
C GLU A 64 12.21 5.72 -3.58
N GLU A 65 11.12 5.33 -4.26
CA GLU A 65 10.78 5.83 -5.58
C GLU A 65 10.53 7.34 -5.59
N TRP A 66 9.82 7.86 -4.56
CA TRP A 66 9.67 9.30 -4.39
C TRP A 66 11.01 10.03 -4.24
N ASN A 67 11.96 9.45 -3.50
CA ASN A 67 13.28 10.05 -3.33
C ASN A 67 14.10 10.03 -4.62
N LYS A 68 13.97 8.99 -5.46
CA LYS A 68 14.64 8.93 -6.77
C LYS A 68 14.16 10.02 -7.73
N LEU A 69 12.91 10.44 -7.63
CA LEU A 69 12.35 11.54 -8.44
C LEU A 69 12.84 12.94 -8.01
N LYS A 70 13.48 13.05 -6.84
CA LYS A 70 14.05 14.30 -6.32
C LYS A 70 15.53 14.48 -6.65
N VAL A 71 16.18 13.43 -7.15
CA VAL A 71 17.56 13.43 -7.64
C VAL A 71 17.52 13.77 -9.11
#